data_AF-A0A9E0TJP3-F1
#
_entry.id   AF-A0A9E0TJP3-F1
#
_cell.length_a   1.000
_cell.length_b   1.000
_cell.length_c   1.000
_cell.angle_alpha   90.00
_cell.angle_beta   90.00
_cell.angle_gamma   90.00
#
_symmetry.space_group_name_H-M   'P 1'
#
loop_
_entity.id
_entity.type
_entity.pdbx_description
1 polymer ?
#
loop_
_entity_poly.entity_id
_entity_poly.type
_entity_poly.pdbx_seq_one_letter_code
_entity_poly.pdbx_strand_id
1 'polypeptide(L)'
;MKVRAVRIPAGITDSGKLLHILADGLKFPYYFGHNWNALYDLLCDFSWSDEDMRIVIHHHDLPALPSSDQQVYLKVLRDAVGSWSATKAAHRLEVIFPDYVDW
;
A
#
# COMPACT_ATOMS: atom_id res chain seq x y z
N MET A 1 2.42 19.00 4.15
CA MET A 1 2.29 17.57 3.83
C MET A 1 2.24 16.75 5.11
N LYS A 2 1.12 16.09 5.36
CA LYS A 2 0.89 15.22 6.53
C LYS A 2 1.39 13.81 6.24
N VAL A 3 1.84 13.10 7.27
CA VAL A 3 2.37 11.73 7.11
C VAL A 3 1.33 10.73 7.60
N ARG A 4 1.13 9.67 6.81
CA ARG A 4 0.36 8.49 7.21
C ARG A 4 1.18 7.25 6.95
N ALA A 5 1.43 6.48 7.99
CA ALA A 5 2.25 5.29 7.92
C ALA A 5 1.47 4.08 8.41
N VAL A 6 1.60 2.97 7.71
CA VAL A 6 1.11 1.65 8.12
C VAL A 6 2.28 0.68 8.18
N ARG A 7 2.29 -0.15 9.23
CA ARG A 7 3.23 -1.26 9.36
C ARG A 7 2.51 -2.54 9.03
N ILE A 8 3.03 -3.28 8.04
CA ILE A 8 2.59 -4.63 7.72
C ILE A 8 3.42 -5.59 8.57
N PRO A 9 2.81 -6.31 9.52
CA PRO A 9 3.53 -7.24 10.39
C PRO A 9 4.03 -8.44 9.58
N ALA A 10 4.99 -9.18 10.13
CA ALA A 10 5.51 -10.39 9.51
C ALA A 10 4.45 -11.52 9.48
N GLY A 11 4.61 -12.46 8.56
CA GLY A 11 3.82 -13.69 8.49
C GLY A 11 2.39 -13.49 8.00
N ILE A 12 2.13 -12.45 7.22
CA ILE A 12 0.82 -12.27 6.58
C ILE A 12 0.67 -13.25 5.43
N THR A 13 -0.28 -14.17 5.57
CA THR A 13 -0.60 -15.21 4.58
C THR A 13 -2.01 -15.10 3.99
N ASP A 14 -2.81 -14.16 4.50
CA ASP A 14 -4.19 -13.93 4.09
C ASP A 14 -4.36 -12.53 3.49
N SER A 15 -4.89 -12.50 2.27
CA SER A 15 -5.11 -11.28 1.48
C SER A 15 -6.13 -10.36 2.13
N GLY A 16 -7.19 -10.92 2.73
CA GLY A 16 -8.22 -10.15 3.43
C GLY A 16 -7.65 -9.40 4.64
N LYS A 17 -6.82 -10.08 5.44
CA LYS A 17 -6.09 -9.50 6.58
C LYS A 17 -5.14 -8.41 6.13
N LEU A 18 -4.41 -8.60 5.04
CA LEU A 18 -3.54 -7.56 4.48
C LEU A 18 -4.33 -6.30 4.08
N LEU A 19 -5.43 -6.49 3.35
CA LEU A 19 -6.31 -5.40 2.92
C LEU A 19 -6.94 -4.66 4.11
N HIS A 20 -7.29 -5.37 5.18
CA HIS A 20 -7.82 -4.76 6.40
C HIS A 20 -6.77 -3.92 7.13
N ILE A 21 -5.54 -4.43 7.29
CA ILE A 21 -4.42 -3.69 7.89
C ILE A 21 -4.14 -2.41 7.10
N LEU A 22 -4.13 -2.50 5.77
CA LEU A 22 -3.95 -1.34 4.90
C LEU A 22 -5.10 -0.32 5.07
N ALA A 23 -6.35 -0.78 5.05
CA ALA A 23 -7.51 0.10 5.21
C ALA A 23 -7.48 0.85 6.54
N ASP A 24 -7.21 0.15 7.64
CA ASP A 24 -7.17 0.72 8.98
C ASP A 24 -5.98 1.65 9.20
N GLY A 25 -4.81 1.27 8.70
CA GLY A 25 -3.58 2.06 8.85
C GLY A 25 -3.58 3.30 7.96
N LEU A 26 -4.08 3.17 6.73
CA LEU A 26 -4.17 4.27 5.77
C LEU A 26 -5.47 5.07 5.89
N LYS A 27 -6.39 4.67 6.78
CA LYS A 27 -7.69 5.32 6.98
C LYS A 27 -8.45 5.46 5.66
N PHE A 28 -8.54 4.36 4.92
CA PHE A 28 -9.34 4.31 3.70
C PHE A 28 -10.80 4.65 3.98
N PRO A 29 -11.51 5.22 3.00
CA PRO A 29 -12.90 5.58 3.12
C PRO A 29 -13.80 4.35 3.30
N TYR A 30 -14.99 4.55 3.88
CA TYR A 30 -15.94 3.49 4.20
C TYR A 30 -16.41 2.67 2.99
N TYR A 31 -16.29 3.22 1.78
CA TYR A 31 -16.66 2.55 0.53
C TYR A 31 -15.56 1.64 -0.03
N PHE A 32 -14.46 1.43 0.71
CA PHE A 32 -13.38 0.56 0.27
C PHE A 32 -13.89 -0.85 -0.04
N GLY A 33 -13.66 -1.32 -1.27
CA GLY A 33 -14.20 -2.58 -1.78
C GLY A 33 -13.49 -3.86 -1.31
N HIS A 34 -12.49 -3.77 -0.43
CA HIS A 34 -11.74 -4.90 0.13
C HIS A 34 -11.26 -5.92 -0.92
N ASN A 35 -10.71 -5.42 -2.04
CA ASN A 35 -10.11 -6.24 -3.10
C ASN A 35 -8.94 -5.49 -3.76
N TRP A 36 -8.18 -6.18 -4.62
CA TRP A 36 -6.98 -5.63 -5.24
C TRP A 36 -7.23 -4.44 -6.17
N ASN A 37 -8.36 -4.43 -6.90
CA ASN A 37 -8.73 -3.30 -7.77
C ASN A 37 -9.06 -2.06 -6.92
N ALA A 38 -9.85 -2.23 -5.86
CA ALA A 38 -10.16 -1.14 -4.94
C ALA A 38 -8.91 -0.60 -4.23
N LEU A 39 -7.94 -1.47 -3.92
CA LEU A 39 -6.65 -1.05 -3.35
C LEU A 39 -5.87 -0.22 -4.37
N TYR A 40 -5.80 -0.67 -5.62
CA TYR A 40 -5.14 0.05 -6.70
C TYR A 40 -5.74 1.44 -6.88
N ASP A 41 -7.06 1.54 -6.97
CA ASP A 41 -7.77 2.80 -7.15
C ASP A 41 -7.43 3.79 -6.03
N LEU A 42 -7.53 3.38 -4.76
CA LEU A 42 -7.24 4.24 -3.62
C LEU A 42 -5.76 4.60 -3.45
N LEU A 43 -4.84 3.73 -3.84
CA LEU A 43 -3.40 4.03 -3.76
C LEU A 43 -2.94 4.92 -4.91
N CYS A 44 -3.58 4.85 -6.08
CA CYS A 44 -3.31 5.69 -7.24
C CYS A 44 -4.07 7.02 -7.22
N ASP A 45 -5.18 7.10 -6.47
CA ASP A 45 -5.98 8.30 -6.31
C ASP A 45 -6.33 8.57 -4.84
N PHE A 46 -5.65 9.55 -4.25
CA PHE A 46 -5.88 10.03 -2.90
C PHE A 46 -6.84 11.24 -2.83
N SER A 47 -7.68 11.44 -3.85
CA SER A 47 -8.64 12.55 -3.96
C SER A 47 -9.65 12.66 -2.80
N TRP A 48 -9.78 11.61 -1.99
CA TRP A 48 -10.62 11.59 -0.79
C TRP A 48 -10.00 12.31 0.42
N SER A 49 -8.74 12.77 0.34
CA SER A 49 -8.06 13.57 1.36
C SER A 49 -7.86 15.00 0.86
N ASP A 50 -8.35 15.98 1.62
CA ASP A 50 -8.16 17.41 1.30
C ASP A 50 -6.73 17.93 1.58
N GLU A 51 -5.87 17.08 2.14
CA GLU A 51 -4.50 17.42 2.52
C GLU A 51 -3.46 16.73 1.62
N ASP A 52 -2.33 17.40 1.33
CA ASP A 52 -1.13 16.79 0.76
C ASP A 52 -0.58 15.69 1.70
N MET A 53 -0.39 14.47 1.19
CA MET A 53 -0.04 13.30 1.99
C MET A 53 1.28 12.66 1.58
N ARG A 54 2.10 12.34 2.58
CA ARG A 54 3.17 11.35 2.49
C ARG A 54 2.67 10.04 3.07
N ILE A 55 2.47 9.04 2.24
CA ILE A 55 2.02 7.71 2.62
C ILE A 55 3.22 6.77 2.68
N VAL A 56 3.37 6.03 3.78
CA VAL A 56 4.44 5.06 3.97
C VAL A 56 3.84 3.69 4.31
N ILE A 57 4.11 2.70 3.46
CA ILE A 57 3.77 1.30 3.72
C ILE A 57 5.06 0.58 4.06
N HIS A 58 5.23 0.23 5.34
CA HIS A 58 6.44 -0.41 5.83
C HIS A 58 6.19 -1.89 6.13
N HIS A 59 6.84 -2.77 5.38
CA HIS A 59 6.73 -4.21 5.54
C HIS A 59 7.81 -4.75 6.47
N HIS A 60 7.44 -5.66 7.36
CA HIS A 60 8.40 -6.45 8.14
C HIS A 60 8.94 -7.66 7.35
N ASP A 61 8.15 -8.21 6.42
CA ASP A 61 8.54 -9.21 5.44
C ASP A 61 7.69 -9.04 4.17
N LEU A 62 8.03 -9.76 3.10
CA LEU A 62 7.11 -9.89 1.98
C LEU A 62 5.91 -10.77 2.41
N PRO A 63 4.65 -10.30 2.35
CA PRO A 63 3.49 -11.12 2.70
C PRO A 63 3.49 -12.43 1.90
N ALA A 64 3.49 -13.56 2.61
CA ALA A 64 3.53 -14.91 2.07
C ALA A 64 2.13 -15.37 1.57
N LEU A 65 1.52 -14.55 0.73
CA LEU A 65 0.25 -14.83 0.07
C LEU A 65 0.41 -15.92 -1.00
N PRO A 66 -0.68 -16.54 -1.48
CA PRO A 66 -0.65 -17.34 -2.71
C PRO A 66 0.03 -16.57 -3.85
N SER A 67 0.82 -17.26 -4.68
CA SER A 67 1.69 -16.60 -5.66
C SER A 67 0.95 -15.64 -6.61
N SER A 68 -0.29 -15.94 -6.98
CA SER A 68 -1.13 -15.05 -7.80
C SER A 68 -1.46 -13.74 -7.08
N ASP A 69 -1.85 -13.80 -5.81
CA ASP A 69 -2.18 -12.63 -5.00
C ASP A 69 -0.93 -11.82 -4.65
N GLN A 70 0.18 -12.48 -4.34
CA GLN A 70 1.44 -11.80 -4.06
C GLN A 70 1.92 -11.00 -5.28
N GLN A 71 1.81 -11.57 -6.49
CA GLN A 71 2.15 -10.87 -7.73
C GLN A 71 1.24 -9.68 -8.00
N VAL A 72 -0.07 -9.84 -7.78
CA VAL A 72 -1.03 -8.73 -7.92
C VAL A 72 -0.72 -7.62 -6.92
N TYR A 73 -0.48 -7.97 -5.65
CA TYR A 73 -0.14 -6.99 -4.62
C TYR A 73 1.11 -6.18 -4.95
N LEU A 74 2.21 -6.86 -5.32
CA LEU A 74 3.45 -6.19 -5.72
C LEU A 74 3.27 -5.30 -6.95
N LYS A 75 2.46 -5.74 -7.93
CA LYS A 75 2.12 -4.94 -9.10
C LYS A 75 1.36 -3.67 -8.71
N VAL A 76 0.34 -3.79 -7.84
CA VAL A 76 -0.43 -2.65 -7.33
C VAL A 76 0.49 -1.63 -6.65
N LEU A 77 1.37 -2.10 -5.75
CA LEU A 77 2.32 -1.23 -5.06
C LEU A 77 3.26 -0.51 -6.03
N ARG A 78 3.85 -1.24 -6.99
CA ARG A 78 4.75 -0.68 -8.01
C ARG A 78 4.05 0.37 -8.86
N ASP A 79 2.88 0.04 -9.38
CA ASP A 79 2.14 0.92 -10.30
C ASP A 79 1.67 2.19 -9.55
N ALA A 80 1.23 2.06 -8.30
CA ALA A 80 0.88 3.21 -7.45
C ALA A 80 2.09 4.08 -7.11
N VAL A 81 3.24 3.52 -6.76
CA VAL A 81 4.47 4.33 -6.55
C VAL A 81 4.86 5.07 -7.85
N GLY A 82 4.73 4.39 -8.99
CA GLY A 82 5.01 4.94 -10.31
C GLY A 82 4.13 6.13 -10.67
N SER A 83 2.82 6.06 -10.42
CA SER A 83 1.86 7.12 -10.76
C SER A 83 2.16 8.46 -10.09
N TRP A 84 2.59 8.42 -8.83
CA TRP A 84 2.98 9.63 -8.08
C TRP A 84 4.37 10.15 -8.45
N SER A 85 5.31 9.28 -8.82
CA SER A 85 6.66 9.71 -9.21
C SER A 85 6.71 10.48 -10.53
N ALA A 86 5.78 10.21 -11.45
CA ALA A 86 5.71 10.81 -12.78
C ALA A 86 5.05 12.19 -12.80
N THR A 87 4.42 12.60 -11.70
CA THR A 87 3.66 13.84 -11.59
C THR A 87 4.35 14.80 -10.62
N LYS A 88 4.19 16.12 -10.80
CA LYS A 88 4.51 17.12 -9.76
C LYS A 88 3.43 17.08 -8.66
N ALA A 89 3.04 15.89 -8.22
CA ALA A 89 1.89 15.70 -7.36
C ALA A 89 2.18 16.14 -5.91
N ALA A 90 1.10 16.59 -5.27
CA ALA A 90 1.01 16.91 -3.85
C ALA A 90 1.26 15.70 -2.92
N HIS A 91 1.07 14.48 -3.43
CA HIS A 91 1.18 13.26 -2.66
C HIS A 91 2.45 12.48 -3.00
N ARG A 92 2.97 11.75 -2.03
CA ARG A 92 4.07 10.80 -2.19
C ARG A 92 3.69 9.47 -1.56
N LEU A 93 3.90 8.37 -2.28
CA LEU A 93 3.79 7.01 -1.77
C LEU A 93 5.18 6.38 -1.69
N GLU A 94 5.53 5.88 -0.51
CA GLU A 94 6.76 5.13 -0.25
C GLU A 94 6.39 3.72 0.23
N VAL A 95 6.99 2.72 -0.39
CA VAL A 95 6.82 1.31 -0.02
C VAL A 95 8.19 0.78 0.37
N ILE A 96 8.29 0.29 1.61
CA ILE A 96 9.54 -0.18 2.19
C ILE A 96 9.39 -1.67 2.47
N PHE A 97 10.34 -2.44 1.98
CA PHE A 97 10.57 -3.84 2.33
C PHE A 97 11.88 -3.93 3.11
N PRO A 98 12.06 -4.93 3.99
CA PRO A 98 13.35 -5.13 4.64
C PRO A 98 14.43 -5.39 3.59
N ASP A 99 15.63 -4.89 3.85
CA ASP A 99 16.82 -5.31 3.11
C ASP A 99 17.05 -6.78 3.45
N TYR A 100 16.78 -7.69 2.50
CA TYR A 100 17.18 -9.08 2.63
C TYR A 100 18.70 -9.13 2.39
N VAL A 101 19.46 -9.11 3.48
CA VAL A 101 20.90 -9.39 3.46
C VAL A 101 21.09 -10.83 3.92
N ASP A 102 20.81 -11.77 3.03
CA ASP A 102 21.26 -13.15 3.19
C ASP A 102 22.66 -13.25 2.55
N TRP A 103 23.71 -13.37 3.37
CA TRP A 103 25.04 -13.83 2.95
C TRP A 103 25.25 -15.29 3.30
#